data_AF-C5L0K7-F1
#
_entry.id   AF-C5L0K7-F1
#
_cell.length_a   1.000
_cell.length_b   1.000
_cell.length_c   1.000
_cell.angle_alpha   90.00
_cell.angle_beta   90.00
_cell.angle_gamma   90.00
#
_symmetry.space_group_name_H-M   'P 1'
#
loop_
_entity.id
_entity.type
_entity.pdbx_description
1 polymer ?
#
loop_
_entity_poly.entity_id
_entity_poly.type
_entity_poly.pdbx_seq_one_letter_code
_entity_poly.pdbx_strand_id
1 'polypeptide(L)'
;MSGTFTLEQVKKHDKPDDCWIVVNGDVIDCTKYLPNHPGGSLAITAFAGCDCSLEFNTVHDKSMMEQYRDLIIGKVSDGITMEEVARHGTPNDCWIVVNGEVLDVTDYIKEHPGGELSITAF
;
A
#
# COMPACT_ATOMS: atom_id res chain seq x y z
N MET A 1 -1.11 16.50 -3.86
CA MET A 1 -2.32 15.65 -4.03
C MET A 1 -1.84 14.23 -3.82
N SER A 2 -2.34 13.51 -2.81
CA SER A 2 -2.00 12.10 -2.61
C SER A 2 -2.97 11.25 -3.41
N GLY A 3 -2.48 10.54 -4.43
CA GLY A 3 -3.26 9.55 -5.18
C GLY A 3 -3.41 8.24 -4.41
N THR A 4 -4.31 7.39 -4.89
CA THR A 4 -4.46 6.01 -4.43
C THR A 4 -4.28 5.10 -5.63
N PHE A 5 -3.45 4.06 -5.50
CA PHE A 5 -3.09 3.19 -6.62
C PHE A 5 -3.20 1.72 -6.23
N THR A 6 -3.55 0.84 -7.16
CA THR A 6 -3.39 -0.61 -6.97
C THR A 6 -1.99 -1.06 -7.36
N LEU A 7 -1.53 -2.20 -6.84
CA LEU A 7 -0.26 -2.78 -7.30
C LEU A 7 -0.25 -3.06 -8.81
N GLU A 8 -1.41 -3.40 -9.41
CA GLU A 8 -1.55 -3.56 -10.86
C GLU A 8 -1.37 -2.25 -11.64
N GLN A 9 -1.70 -1.10 -11.04
CA GLN A 9 -1.38 0.19 -11.64
C GLN A 9 0.11 0.48 -11.53
N VAL A 10 0.72 0.25 -10.34
CA VAL A 10 2.16 0.45 -10.13
C VAL A 10 3.01 -0.40 -11.07
N LYS A 11 2.65 -1.67 -11.28
CA LYS A 11 3.34 -2.62 -12.19
C LYS A 11 3.53 -2.11 -13.62
N LYS A 12 2.75 -1.13 -14.07
CA LYS A 12 2.87 -0.53 -15.41
C LYS A 12 4.04 0.44 -15.54
N HIS A 13 4.62 0.87 -14.41
CA HIS A 13 5.70 1.84 -14.31
C HIS A 13 7.01 1.10 -13.97
N ASP A 14 7.45 0.24 -14.91
CA ASP A 14 8.52 -0.74 -14.74
C ASP A 14 9.82 -0.41 -15.52
N LYS A 15 10.01 0.84 -15.95
CA LYS A 15 11.13 1.25 -16.84
C LYS A 15 11.95 2.39 -16.27
N PRO A 16 13.22 2.56 -16.67
CA PRO A 16 14.05 3.67 -16.19
C PRO A 16 13.49 5.07 -16.48
N ASP A 17 12.72 5.25 -17.55
CA ASP A 17 12.07 6.50 -17.92
C ASP A 17 10.62 6.63 -17.39
N ASP A 18 10.15 5.61 -16.67
CA ASP A 18 8.86 5.54 -16.00
C ASP A 18 8.92 4.50 -14.86
N CYS A 19 9.52 4.89 -13.73
CA CYS A 19 9.95 3.97 -12.66
C CYS A 19 9.23 4.29 -11.35
N TRP A 20 8.23 3.48 -10.99
CA TRP A 20 7.60 3.56 -9.69
C TRP A 20 7.97 2.36 -8.82
N ILE A 21 8.00 2.57 -7.51
CA ILE A 21 8.18 1.51 -6.52
C ILE A 21 7.19 1.71 -5.38
N VAL A 22 6.95 0.66 -4.60
CA VAL A 22 6.22 0.74 -3.34
C VAL A 22 7.15 0.46 -2.17
N VAL A 23 7.08 1.32 -1.16
CA VAL A 23 7.79 1.15 0.12
C VAL A 23 6.82 1.46 1.26
N ASN A 24 6.55 0.46 2.10
CA ASN A 24 5.67 0.56 3.27
C ASN A 24 4.29 1.15 2.91
N GLY A 25 3.74 0.74 1.76
CA GLY A 25 2.46 1.20 1.22
C GLY A 25 2.50 2.57 0.54
N ASP A 26 3.61 3.31 0.55
CA ASP A 26 3.79 4.54 -0.22
C ASP A 26 4.21 4.23 -1.64
N VAL A 27 3.54 4.85 -2.62
CA VAL A 27 3.87 4.78 -4.04
C VAL A 27 4.78 5.95 -4.37
N ILE A 28 5.97 5.65 -4.89
CA ILE A 28 7.05 6.61 -5.10
C ILE A 28 7.40 6.65 -6.59
N ASP A 29 7.38 7.84 -7.19
CA ASP A 29 7.93 8.03 -8.53
C ASP A 29 9.43 8.32 -8.44
N CYS A 30 10.24 7.32 -8.79
CA CYS A 30 11.70 7.41 -8.73
C CYS A 30 12.31 7.91 -10.04
N THR A 31 11.53 8.13 -11.11
CA THR A 31 12.02 8.37 -12.48
C THR A 31 13.12 9.44 -12.54
N LYS A 32 12.87 10.60 -11.92
CA LYS A 32 13.83 11.72 -11.90
C LYS A 32 14.92 11.57 -10.83
N TYR A 33 14.70 10.68 -9.87
CA TYR A 33 15.62 10.46 -8.74
C TYR A 33 16.69 9.40 -9.06
N LEU A 34 16.45 8.49 -10.01
CA LEU A 34 17.38 7.43 -10.41
C LEU A 34 18.87 7.87 -10.52
N PRO A 35 19.24 8.98 -11.21
CA PRO A 35 20.64 9.38 -11.32
C PRO A 35 21.28 9.88 -10.02
N ASN A 36 20.46 10.23 -9.03
CA ASN A 36 20.89 10.77 -7.74
C ASN A 36 20.92 9.72 -6.63
N HIS A 37 20.47 8.49 -6.89
CA HIS A 37 20.42 7.44 -5.89
C HIS A 37 21.83 6.97 -5.48
N PRO A 38 22.23 7.07 -4.20
CA PRO A 38 23.59 6.69 -3.76
C PRO A 38 23.95 5.22 -4.01
N GLY A 39 22.96 4.31 -3.99
CA GLY A 39 23.14 2.89 -4.33
C GLY A 39 23.23 2.61 -5.84
N GLY A 40 23.16 3.65 -6.68
CA GLY A 40 23.08 3.55 -8.13
C GLY A 40 21.65 3.29 -8.63
N SER A 41 21.39 3.68 -9.88
CA SER A 41 20.06 3.54 -10.50
C SER A 41 19.57 2.09 -10.57
N LEU A 42 20.49 1.15 -10.81
CA LEU A 42 20.19 -0.29 -10.90
C LEU A 42 19.56 -0.85 -9.62
N ALA A 43 19.92 -0.31 -8.45
CA ALA A 43 19.36 -0.75 -7.17
C ALA A 43 17.87 -0.42 -7.03
N ILE A 44 17.37 0.60 -7.75
CA ILE A 44 15.94 0.92 -7.81
C ILE A 44 15.28 0.21 -8.98
N THR A 45 15.88 0.28 -10.19
CA THR A 45 15.22 -0.25 -11.40
C THR A 45 15.04 -1.77 -11.38
N ALA A 46 15.81 -2.50 -10.56
CA ALA A 46 15.59 -3.93 -10.33
C ALA A 46 14.23 -4.25 -9.68
N PHE A 47 13.59 -3.26 -9.05
CA PHE A 47 12.29 -3.37 -8.38
C PHE A 47 11.23 -2.43 -8.98
N ALA A 48 11.48 -1.88 -10.18
CA ALA A 48 10.51 -1.03 -10.85
C ALA A 48 9.18 -1.79 -11.05
N GLY A 49 8.07 -1.13 -10.72
CA GLY A 49 6.74 -1.70 -10.74
C GLY A 49 6.39 -2.61 -9.57
N CYS A 50 7.25 -2.75 -8.55
CA CYS A 50 7.08 -3.70 -7.45
C CYS A 50 7.02 -3.04 -6.07
N ASP A 51 6.52 -3.80 -5.09
CA ASP A 51 6.74 -3.52 -3.67
C ASP A 51 8.11 -4.08 -3.26
N CYS A 52 8.99 -3.19 -2.80
CA CYS A 52 10.33 -3.50 -2.33
C CYS A 52 10.54 -3.09 -0.87
N SER A 53 9.47 -3.10 -0.07
CA SER A 53 9.50 -2.70 1.34
C SER A 53 10.53 -3.50 2.14
N LEU A 54 10.63 -4.81 1.88
CA LEU A 54 11.55 -5.70 2.61
C LEU A 54 13.01 -5.34 2.32
N GLU A 55 13.35 -5.18 1.05
CA GLU A 55 14.70 -4.84 0.59
C GLU A 55 15.09 -3.44 1.05
N PHE A 56 14.16 -2.48 0.92
CA PHE A 56 14.37 -1.11 1.37
C PHE A 56 14.67 -1.07 2.88
N ASN A 57 13.83 -1.71 3.70
CA ASN A 57 13.94 -1.68 5.16
C ASN A 57 15.17 -2.46 5.70
N THR A 58 15.81 -3.29 4.87
CA THR A 58 17.05 -4.00 5.24
C THR A 58 18.27 -3.09 5.13
N VAL A 59 18.23 -2.10 4.23
CA VAL A 59 19.37 -1.24 3.89
C VAL A 59 19.20 0.17 4.44
N HIS A 60 17.97 0.63 4.59
CA HIS A 60 17.64 2.02 4.96
C HIS A 60 16.90 2.09 6.30
N ASP A 61 17.19 3.14 7.07
CA ASP A 61 16.43 3.46 8.27
C ASP A 61 15.01 3.93 7.90
N LYS A 62 14.01 3.60 8.73
CA LYS A 62 12.61 3.99 8.47
C LYS A 62 12.41 5.50 8.36
N SER A 63 13.22 6.30 9.07
CA SER A 63 13.17 7.77 8.99
C SER A 63 13.65 8.33 7.65
N MET A 64 14.34 7.54 6.83
CA MET A 64 14.84 7.98 5.54
C MET A 64 13.71 8.32 4.56
N MET A 65 12.56 7.64 4.66
CA MET A 65 11.39 7.95 3.84
C MET A 65 10.86 9.39 4.05
N GLU A 66 11.10 9.98 5.22
CA GLU A 66 10.71 11.36 5.48
C GLU A 66 11.43 12.37 4.59
N GLN A 67 12.66 12.06 4.18
CA GLN A 67 13.48 12.92 3.32
C GLN A 67 12.99 12.90 1.86
N TYR A 68 12.24 11.87 1.47
CA TYR A 68 11.76 11.66 0.11
C TYR A 68 10.25 11.85 -0.03
N ARG A 69 9.61 12.54 0.93
CA ARG A 69 8.17 12.82 0.89
C ARG A 69 7.71 13.48 -0.42
N ASP A 70 8.56 14.29 -1.05
CA ASP A 70 8.24 14.97 -2.32
C ASP A 70 8.20 14.01 -3.52
N LEU A 71 8.77 12.81 -3.41
CA LEU A 71 8.69 11.76 -4.44
C LEU A 71 7.46 10.86 -4.26
N ILE A 72 6.79 10.93 -3.12
CA ILE A 72 5.59 10.15 -2.83
C ILE A 72 4.42 10.73 -3.61
N ILE A 73 3.87 9.94 -4.52
CA ILE A 73 2.74 10.31 -5.36
C ILE A 73 1.41 9.77 -4.83
N GLY A 74 1.43 8.82 -3.90
CA GLY A 74 0.23 8.25 -3.31
C GLY A 74 0.48 7.06 -2.40
N LYS A 75 -0.60 6.34 -2.09
CA LYS A 75 -0.56 5.09 -1.34
C LYS A 75 -1.15 3.93 -2.13
N VAL A 76 -0.70 2.72 -1.83
CA VAL A 76 -1.32 1.50 -2.33
C VAL A 76 -2.68 1.29 -1.68
N SER A 77 -3.63 0.78 -2.45
CA SER A 77 -4.90 0.24 -1.97
C SER A 77 -5.30 -0.98 -2.78
N ASP A 78 -6.17 -1.81 -2.21
CA ASP A 78 -6.69 -3.00 -2.88
C ASP A 78 -7.75 -2.67 -3.94
N GLY A 79 -8.04 -1.38 -4.18
CA GLY A 79 -9.07 -0.95 -5.14
C GLY A 79 -10.50 -1.26 -4.71
N ILE A 80 -10.69 -1.72 -3.47
CA ILE A 80 -12.00 -1.99 -2.88
C ILE A 80 -12.67 -0.65 -2.55
N THR A 81 -13.86 -0.44 -3.10
CA THR A 81 -14.64 0.77 -2.85
C THR A 81 -15.46 0.64 -1.58
N MET A 82 -15.82 1.77 -0.96
CA MET A 82 -16.75 1.75 0.19
C MET A 82 -18.13 1.18 -0.18
N GLU A 83 -18.55 1.30 -1.45
CA GLU A 83 -19.77 0.64 -1.93
C GLU A 83 -19.64 -0.88 -1.88
N GLU A 84 -18.48 -1.41 -2.28
CA GLU A 84 -18.22 -2.84 -2.18
C GLU A 84 -18.14 -3.28 -0.72
N VAL A 85 -17.39 -2.57 0.13
CA VAL A 85 -17.33 -2.87 1.58
C VAL A 85 -18.72 -2.95 2.20
N ALA A 86 -19.63 -2.03 1.84
CA ALA A 86 -20.99 -2.01 2.37
C ALA A 86 -21.83 -3.25 2.01
N ARG A 87 -21.42 -4.05 1.02
CA ARG A 87 -22.08 -5.32 0.68
C ARG A 87 -21.72 -6.45 1.64
N HIS A 88 -20.64 -6.31 2.40
CA HIS A 88 -20.09 -7.29 3.34
C HIS A 88 -20.33 -6.86 4.79
N GLY A 89 -21.59 -6.82 5.21
CA GLY A 89 -22.02 -6.33 6.54
C GLY A 89 -22.70 -7.37 7.44
N THR A 90 -22.61 -8.66 7.13
CA THR A 90 -23.33 -9.72 7.86
C THR A 90 -22.39 -10.54 8.74
N PRO A 91 -22.89 -11.24 9.78
CA PRO A 91 -22.03 -12.07 10.63
C PRO A 91 -21.26 -13.19 9.92
N ASN A 92 -21.70 -13.60 8.72
CA ASN A 92 -21.05 -14.64 7.92
C ASN A 92 -20.35 -14.06 6.68
N ASP A 93 -20.29 -12.74 6.55
CA ASP A 93 -19.65 -12.01 5.48
C ASP A 93 -19.48 -10.55 5.93
N CYS A 94 -18.40 -10.29 6.68
CA CYS A 94 -18.16 -9.00 7.31
C CYS A 94 -16.78 -8.45 6.98
N TRP A 95 -16.77 -7.34 6.26
CA TRP A 95 -15.57 -6.57 6.00
C TRP A 95 -15.62 -5.26 6.78
N ILE A 96 -14.48 -4.86 7.32
CA ILE A 96 -14.31 -3.58 8.04
C ILE A 96 -13.20 -2.77 7.40
N VAL A 97 -13.24 -1.45 7.59
CA VAL A 97 -12.15 -0.56 7.17
C VAL A 97 -11.37 -0.11 8.39
N VAL A 98 -10.09 -0.45 8.46
CA VAL A 98 -9.18 -0.05 9.54
C VAL A 98 -8.01 0.70 8.92
N ASN A 99 -7.79 1.94 9.33
CA ASN A 99 -6.73 2.80 8.78
C ASN A 99 -6.74 2.97 7.25
N GLY A 100 -7.91 2.81 6.62
CA GLY A 100 -8.06 2.88 5.16
C GLY A 100 -7.83 1.56 4.43
N GLU A 101 -7.48 0.50 5.14
CA GLU A 101 -7.35 -0.87 4.62
C GLU A 101 -8.66 -1.63 4.85
N VAL A 102 -9.07 -2.43 3.87
CA VAL A 102 -10.25 -3.28 3.99
C VAL A 102 -9.82 -4.64 4.52
N LEU A 103 -10.42 -5.07 5.63
CA LEU A 103 -10.13 -6.35 6.27
C LEU A 103 -11.38 -7.22 6.26
N ASP A 104 -11.26 -8.43 5.73
CA ASP A 104 -12.25 -9.48 5.92
C ASP A 104 -12.10 -10.06 7.33
N VAL A 105 -13.11 -9.83 8.17
CA VAL A 105 -13.14 -10.26 9.58
C VAL A 105 -14.23 -11.31 9.84
N THR A 106 -14.75 -11.93 8.78
CA THR A 106 -15.82 -12.93 8.84
C THR A 106 -15.55 -14.03 9.88
N ASP A 107 -14.32 -14.55 9.91
CA ASP A 107 -13.94 -15.58 10.87
C ASP A 107 -13.65 -15.03 12.27
N TYR A 108 -13.14 -13.79 12.35
CA TYR A 108 -12.72 -13.16 13.60
C TYR A 108 -13.91 -12.70 14.47
N ILE A 109 -15.06 -12.37 13.86
CA ILE A 109 -16.26 -11.93 14.57
C ILE A 109 -16.69 -12.90 15.69
N LYS A 110 -16.51 -14.20 15.47
CA LYS A 110 -16.89 -15.25 16.42
C LYS A 110 -15.97 -15.31 17.65
N GLU A 111 -14.75 -14.81 17.52
CA GLU A 111 -13.71 -14.79 18.55
C GLU A 111 -13.54 -13.40 19.19
N HIS A 112 -14.19 -12.38 18.64
CA HIS A 112 -14.04 -11.01 19.09
C HIS A 112 -14.48 -10.86 20.56
N PRO A 113 -13.65 -10.26 21.45
CA PRO A 113 -13.96 -10.16 22.89
C PRO A 113 -15.25 -9.41 23.23
N GLY A 114 -15.70 -8.51 22.34
CA GLY A 114 -16.97 -7.78 22.46
C GLY A 114 -18.20 -8.54 21.93
N GLY A 115 -18.02 -9.75 21.40
CA GLY A 115 -19.06 -10.52 20.73
C GLY A 115 -19.48 -9.98 19.37
N GLU A 116 -20.29 -10.76 18.66
CA GLU A 116 -20.75 -10.54 17.27
C GLU A 116 -21.48 -9.20 17.06
N LEU A 117 -22.24 -8.77 18.06
CA LEU A 117 -23.01 -7.52 18.02
C LEU A 117 -22.13 -6.26 18.08
N SER A 118 -20.87 -6.36 18.54
CA SER A 118 -19.98 -5.20 18.61
C SER A 118 -19.44 -4.77 17.25
N ILE A 119 -19.48 -5.66 16.25
CA ILE A 119 -18.91 -5.41 14.90
C ILE A 119 -20.02 -5.23 13.86
N THR A 120 -21.18 -5.86 14.05
CA THR A 120 -22.28 -5.86 13.04
C THR A 120 -23.38 -4.82 13.30
N ALA A 121 -23.23 -3.95 14.30
CA ALA A 121 -24.26 -2.99 14.72
C ALA A 121 -24.31 -1.67 13.92
N PHE A 122 -23.75 -1.63 12.70
CA PHE A 122 -23.66 -0.41 11.88
C PHE A 122 -24.50 -0.51 10.61
#